data_AF-A0A522EC67-F1
#
_entry.id   AF-A0A522EC67-F1
#
_cell.length_a   1.000
_cell.length_b   1.000
_cell.length_c   1.000
_cell.angle_alpha   90.00
_cell.angle_beta   90.00
_cell.angle_gamma   90.00
#
_symmetry.space_group_name_H-M   'P 1'
#
loop_
_entity.id
_entity.type
_entity.pdbx_description
1 polymer ?
#
loop_
_entity_poly.entity_id
_entity_poly.type
_entity_poly.pdbx_seq_one_letter_code
_entity_poly.pdbx_strand_id
1 'polypeptide(L)'
;LWLAECEVEVGTLTRARDLTNEVRARAANTAGWVPSTDPPYAPYAANYKVGVYLVASPAFLTQAAARKAVRFERKLEFGMEGHRFFDLVRWGIAATEINRIIDYTGGVTNPSINNKRGYLTGANFTANKNEYFPIPQSQIDLSVSGGVAKLKQYYY
;
A
#
# COMPACT_ATOMS: atom_id res chain seq x y z
N LEU A 1 -2.62 1.58 -13.23
CA LEU A 1 -3.28 1.31 -11.92
C LEU A 1 -4.10 2.48 -11.35
N TRP A 2 -3.69 3.75 -11.48
CA TRP A 2 -4.56 4.88 -11.10
C TRP A 2 -5.88 4.89 -11.86
N LEU A 3 -5.85 4.73 -13.19
CA LEU A 3 -7.07 4.64 -13.98
C LEU A 3 -7.95 3.46 -13.53
N ALA A 4 -7.36 2.27 -13.29
CA ALA A 4 -8.12 1.12 -12.79
C ALA A 4 -8.83 1.43 -11.46
N GLU A 5 -8.19 2.21 -10.58
CA GLU A 5 -8.81 2.65 -9.34
C GLU A 5 -9.98 3.62 -9.57
N CYS A 6 -9.83 4.60 -10.48
CA CYS A 6 -10.93 5.48 -10.87
C CYS A 6 -12.12 4.70 -11.43
N GLU A 7 -11.88 3.72 -12.29
CA GLU A 7 -12.91 2.83 -12.87
C GLU A 7 -13.63 2.02 -11.78
N VAL A 8 -12.93 1.58 -10.73
CA VAL A 8 -13.58 0.98 -9.56
C VAL A 8 -14.55 1.97 -8.92
N GLU A 9 -14.11 3.20 -8.64
CA GLU A 9 -14.91 4.19 -7.91
C GLU A 9 -16.15 4.64 -8.71
N VAL A 10 -16.06 4.76 -10.03
CA VAL A 10 -17.22 5.10 -10.89
C VAL A 10 -18.09 3.89 -11.27
N GLY A 11 -17.71 2.68 -10.84
CA GLY A 11 -18.52 1.47 -10.96
C GLY A 11 -18.30 0.63 -12.23
N THR A 12 -17.33 0.98 -13.08
CA THR A 12 -16.99 0.28 -14.32
C THR A 12 -16.00 -0.87 -14.06
N LEU A 13 -16.46 -1.86 -13.28
CA LEU A 13 -15.60 -2.92 -12.73
C LEU A 13 -14.94 -3.80 -13.81
N THR A 14 -15.61 -4.02 -14.94
CA THR A 14 -15.03 -4.74 -16.09
C THR A 14 -13.79 -4.01 -16.62
N ARG A 15 -13.88 -2.68 -16.79
CA ARG A 15 -12.76 -1.87 -17.26
C ARG A 15 -11.63 -1.82 -16.23
N ALA A 16 -11.96 -1.70 -14.94
CA ALA A 16 -11.00 -1.76 -13.86
C ALA A 16 -10.22 -3.09 -13.84
N ARG A 17 -10.90 -4.22 -14.06
CA ARG A 17 -10.29 -5.54 -14.19
C ARG A 17 -9.32 -5.58 -15.36
N ASP A 18 -9.75 -5.13 -16.53
CA ASP A 18 -8.95 -5.23 -17.76
C ASP A 18 -7.66 -4.39 -17.65
N LEU A 19 -7.76 -3.16 -17.13
CA LEU A 19 -6.60 -2.31 -16.84
C LEU A 19 -5.65 -2.91 -15.79
N THR A 20 -6.20 -3.62 -14.81
CA THR A 20 -5.40 -4.33 -13.81
C THR A 20 -4.70 -5.53 -14.45
N ASN A 21 -5.39 -6.22 -15.35
CA ASN A 21 -4.87 -7.36 -16.10
C ASN A 21 -3.76 -6.97 -17.08
N GLU A 22 -3.73 -5.75 -17.61
CA GLU A 22 -2.60 -5.26 -18.41
C GLU A 22 -1.27 -5.35 -17.61
N VAL A 23 -1.27 -4.93 -16.35
CA VAL A 23 -0.10 -5.02 -15.45
C VAL A 23 0.22 -6.47 -15.11
N ARG A 24 -0.81 -7.26 -14.78
CA ARG A 24 -0.63 -8.68 -14.42
C ARG A 24 -0.15 -9.53 -15.58
N ALA A 25 -0.63 -9.28 -16.78
CA ALA A 25 -0.20 -9.96 -17.99
C ALA A 25 1.28 -9.66 -18.28
N ARG A 26 1.72 -8.40 -18.10
CA ARG A 26 3.14 -8.05 -18.17
C ARG A 26 3.96 -8.79 -17.12
N ALA A 27 3.52 -8.82 -15.87
CA ALA A 27 4.24 -9.52 -14.79
C ALA A 27 4.26 -11.05 -14.97
N ALA A 28 3.23 -11.63 -15.60
CA ALA A 28 3.16 -13.05 -15.94
C ALA A 28 4.00 -13.44 -17.17
N ASN A 29 4.53 -12.46 -17.92
CA ASN A 29 5.39 -12.74 -19.06
C ASN A 29 6.74 -13.31 -18.59
N THR A 30 7.01 -14.56 -18.94
CA THR A 30 8.21 -15.29 -18.54
C THR A 30 9.50 -14.69 -19.09
N ALA A 31 9.42 -13.87 -20.15
CA ALA A 31 10.58 -13.12 -20.67
C ALA A 31 11.14 -12.11 -19.66
N GLY A 32 10.33 -11.67 -18.69
CA GLY A 32 10.75 -10.79 -17.59
C GLY A 32 11.09 -11.52 -16.29
N TRP A 33 10.96 -12.85 -16.25
CA TRP A 33 11.26 -13.62 -15.04
C TRP A 33 12.77 -13.77 -14.87
N VAL A 34 13.22 -13.77 -13.61
CA VAL A 34 14.65 -13.90 -13.30
C VAL A 34 15.06 -15.33 -13.59
N PRO A 35 15.99 -15.59 -14.53
CA PRO A 35 16.46 -16.94 -14.81
C PRO A 35 17.29 -17.48 -13.64
N SER A 36 17.29 -18.79 -13.47
CA SER A 36 18.14 -19.48 -12.51
C SER A 36 18.48 -20.89 -13.01
N THR A 37 19.68 -21.36 -12.67
CA THR A 37 20.14 -22.73 -12.92
C THR A 37 20.10 -23.59 -11.67
N ASP A 38 19.73 -23.03 -10.51
CA ASP A 38 19.84 -23.71 -9.22
C ASP A 38 18.58 -24.53 -8.92
N PRO A 39 18.68 -25.86 -8.75
CA PRO A 39 17.58 -26.66 -8.24
C PRO A 39 17.21 -26.24 -6.81
N PRO A 40 15.92 -26.27 -6.40
CA PRO A 40 14.79 -26.80 -7.15
C PRO A 40 14.06 -25.76 -8.03
N TYR A 41 14.59 -24.55 -8.19
CA TYR A 41 13.85 -23.44 -8.81
C TYR A 41 14.11 -23.28 -10.31
N ALA A 42 15.21 -23.83 -10.84
CA ALA A 42 15.50 -23.87 -12.28
C ALA A 42 14.25 -24.26 -13.13
N PRO A 43 13.96 -23.53 -14.22
CA PRO A 43 14.81 -22.54 -14.90
C PRO A 43 14.69 -21.10 -14.40
N TYR A 44 13.95 -20.83 -13.32
CA TYR A 44 13.69 -19.47 -12.84
C TYR A 44 14.02 -19.30 -11.35
N ALA A 45 14.29 -18.09 -10.88
CA ALA A 45 14.69 -17.88 -9.47
C ALA A 45 13.57 -18.15 -8.45
N ALA A 46 12.34 -18.43 -8.91
CA ALA A 46 11.19 -18.73 -8.07
C ALA A 46 10.12 -19.51 -8.84
N ASN A 47 9.17 -20.09 -8.10
CA ASN A 47 7.93 -20.65 -8.66
C ASN A 47 6.92 -19.51 -8.92
N TYR A 48 7.12 -18.76 -10.01
CA TYR A 48 6.24 -17.67 -10.38
C TYR A 48 4.81 -18.15 -10.63
N LYS A 49 3.86 -17.68 -9.81
CA LYS A 49 2.41 -17.95 -9.95
C LYS A 49 1.65 -16.65 -10.10
N VAL A 50 1.85 -16.01 -11.25
CA VAL A 50 1.19 -14.75 -11.62
C VAL A 50 0.25 -15.04 -12.79
N GLY A 51 -0.98 -14.55 -12.72
CA GLY A 51 -1.99 -14.76 -13.76
C GLY A 51 -3.07 -13.70 -13.72
N VAL A 52 -3.83 -13.53 -14.79
CA VAL A 52 -4.87 -12.50 -14.91
C VAL A 52 -6.10 -12.83 -14.05
N TYR A 53 -6.86 -11.79 -13.68
CA TYR A 53 -8.21 -11.96 -13.12
C TYR A 53 -9.19 -12.31 -14.24
N LEU A 54 -9.80 -13.49 -14.16
CA LEU A 54 -10.80 -13.95 -15.14
C LEU A 54 -12.12 -13.16 -15.02
N VAL A 55 -12.99 -13.32 -16.03
CA VAL A 55 -14.26 -12.58 -16.09
C VAL A 55 -15.15 -12.80 -14.86
N ALA A 56 -15.22 -14.05 -14.38
CA ALA A 56 -15.99 -14.44 -13.21
C ALA A 56 -15.17 -14.34 -11.89
N SER A 57 -14.04 -13.64 -11.88
CA SER A 57 -13.20 -13.54 -10.69
C SER A 57 -13.95 -12.82 -9.55
N PRO A 58 -14.03 -13.40 -8.34
CA PRO A 58 -14.61 -12.75 -7.17
C PRO A 58 -14.00 -11.38 -6.85
N ALA A 59 -12.75 -11.17 -7.26
CA ALA A 59 -12.02 -9.91 -7.10
C ALA A 59 -12.71 -8.73 -7.80
N PHE A 60 -13.54 -8.95 -8.82
CA PHE A 60 -14.19 -7.88 -9.58
C PHE A 60 -15.72 -8.02 -9.64
N LEU A 61 -16.32 -8.82 -8.76
CA LEU A 61 -17.79 -8.97 -8.67
C LEU A 61 -18.47 -7.83 -7.90
N THR A 62 -17.74 -7.17 -7.00
CA THR A 62 -18.25 -6.03 -6.23
C THR A 62 -17.23 -4.90 -6.21
N GLN A 63 -17.70 -3.66 -6.07
CA GLN A 63 -16.80 -2.50 -5.98
C GLN A 63 -15.82 -2.64 -4.82
N ALA A 64 -16.27 -3.13 -3.66
CA ALA A 64 -15.42 -3.34 -2.51
C ALA A 64 -14.32 -4.40 -2.76
N ALA A 65 -14.65 -5.50 -3.44
CA ALA A 65 -13.67 -6.51 -3.82
C ALA A 65 -12.67 -5.96 -4.85
N ALA A 66 -13.16 -5.22 -5.85
CA ALA A 66 -12.33 -4.62 -6.90
C ALA A 66 -11.35 -3.60 -6.32
N ARG A 67 -11.82 -2.78 -5.37
CA ARG A 67 -10.97 -1.84 -4.64
C ARG A 67 -9.84 -2.57 -3.91
N LYS A 68 -10.15 -3.68 -3.22
CA LYS A 68 -9.11 -4.49 -2.55
C LYS A 68 -8.11 -5.08 -3.55
N ALA A 69 -8.58 -5.59 -4.68
CA ALA A 69 -7.72 -6.15 -5.72
C ALA A 69 -6.79 -5.09 -6.31
N VAL A 70 -7.31 -3.95 -6.75
CA VAL A 70 -6.50 -2.85 -7.32
C VAL A 70 -5.49 -2.32 -6.30
N ARG A 71 -5.90 -2.10 -5.04
CA ARG A 71 -4.99 -1.65 -3.97
C ARG A 71 -3.89 -2.67 -3.65
N PHE A 72 -4.18 -3.96 -3.80
CA PHE A 72 -3.19 -5.02 -3.64
C PHE A 72 -2.18 -5.01 -4.79
N GLU A 73 -2.64 -4.87 -6.04
CA GLU A 73 -1.73 -4.77 -7.19
C GLU A 73 -0.84 -3.54 -7.11
N ARG A 74 -1.36 -2.39 -6.66
CA ARG A 74 -0.53 -1.20 -6.38
C ARG A 74 0.57 -1.47 -5.36
N LYS A 75 0.29 -2.28 -4.33
CA LYS A 75 1.28 -2.65 -3.30
C LYS A 75 2.38 -3.54 -3.88
N LEU A 76 2.03 -4.47 -4.76
CA LEU A 76 2.99 -5.39 -5.39
C LEU A 76 3.84 -4.68 -6.44
N GLU A 77 3.21 -3.89 -7.30
CA GLU A 77 3.88 -3.21 -8.41
C GLU A 77 4.87 -2.14 -7.93
N PHE A 78 4.48 -1.30 -6.98
CA PHE A 78 5.28 -0.15 -6.52
C PHE A 78 5.99 -0.38 -5.19
N GLY A 79 6.38 -1.64 -4.94
CA GLY A 79 7.11 -2.00 -3.73
C GLY A 79 8.45 -1.25 -3.66
N MET A 80 8.72 -0.60 -2.52
CA MET A 80 9.95 0.18 -2.28
C MET A 80 10.09 1.49 -3.10
N GLU A 81 9.02 1.96 -3.74
CA GLU A 81 9.04 3.20 -4.55
C GLU A 81 8.40 4.41 -3.85
N GLY A 82 8.21 4.36 -2.52
CA GLY A 82 7.71 5.50 -1.74
C GLY A 82 6.20 5.78 -1.84
N HIS A 83 5.45 5.04 -2.67
CA HIS A 83 4.01 5.28 -2.85
C HIS A 83 3.13 4.85 -1.66
N ARG A 84 3.53 3.78 -0.95
CA ARG A 84 2.62 3.05 -0.05
C ARG A 84 2.04 3.92 1.07
N PHE A 85 2.83 4.79 1.68
CA PHE A 85 2.36 5.64 2.77
C PHE A 85 1.26 6.61 2.30
N PHE A 86 1.52 7.33 1.21
CA PHE A 86 0.58 8.29 0.64
C PHE A 86 -0.71 7.62 0.14
N ASP A 87 -0.60 6.42 -0.43
CA ASP A 87 -1.75 5.61 -0.80
C ASP A 87 -2.63 5.27 0.42
N LEU A 88 -2.03 4.84 1.54
CA LEU A 88 -2.79 4.54 2.76
C LEU A 88 -3.49 5.76 3.35
N VAL A 89 -2.81 6.93 3.35
CA VAL A 89 -3.36 8.19 3.85
C VAL A 89 -4.53 8.66 3.00
N ARG A 90 -4.38 8.74 1.67
CA ARG A 90 -5.48 9.19 0.78
C ARG A 90 -6.69 8.25 0.80
N TRP A 91 -6.48 6.98 1.15
CA TRP A 91 -7.54 6.00 1.31
C TRP A 91 -8.23 6.03 2.68
N GLY A 92 -7.71 6.81 3.64
CA GLY A 92 -8.25 6.88 5.00
C GLY A 92 -8.04 5.59 5.81
N ILE A 93 -7.03 4.77 5.48
CA ILE A 93 -6.78 3.49 6.15
C ILE A 93 -5.35 3.36 6.74
N ALA A 94 -4.63 4.49 6.86
CA ALA A 94 -3.27 4.51 7.37
C ALA A 94 -3.16 3.94 8.79
N ALA A 95 -3.97 4.43 9.73
CA ALA A 95 -3.95 3.94 11.11
C ALA A 95 -4.24 2.43 11.20
N THR A 96 -5.24 1.93 10.47
CA THR A 96 -5.57 0.51 10.46
C THR A 96 -4.44 -0.35 9.89
N GLU A 97 -3.91 -0.02 8.71
CA GLU A 97 -2.90 -0.86 8.06
C GLU A 97 -1.51 -0.77 8.70
N ILE A 98 -1.12 0.41 9.18
CA ILE A 98 0.19 0.61 9.82
C ILE A 98 0.21 -0.10 11.18
N ASN A 99 -0.82 0.08 12.02
CA ASN A 99 -0.89 -0.63 13.30
C ASN A 99 -0.97 -2.15 13.10
N ARG A 100 -1.76 -2.63 12.12
CA ARG A 100 -1.78 -4.06 11.76
C ARG A 100 -0.38 -4.61 11.44
N ILE A 101 0.44 -3.85 10.71
CA ILE A 101 1.81 -4.25 10.37
C ILE A 101 2.77 -4.12 11.57
N ILE A 102 2.63 -3.10 12.41
CA ILE A 102 3.39 -2.99 13.66
C ILE A 102 3.11 -4.22 14.54
N ASP A 103 1.85 -4.60 14.73
CA ASP A 103 1.48 -5.76 15.54
C ASP A 103 1.96 -7.08 14.93
N TYR A 104 1.84 -7.22 13.61
CA TYR A 104 2.35 -8.39 12.90
C TYR A 104 3.86 -8.50 13.07
N THR A 105 4.60 -7.44 12.73
CA THR A 105 6.06 -7.47 12.64
C THR A 105 6.80 -7.26 13.96
N GLY A 106 6.15 -6.63 14.93
CA GLY A 106 6.58 -6.59 16.33
C GLY A 106 6.38 -7.92 17.05
N GLY A 107 5.67 -8.86 16.44
CA GLY A 107 5.52 -10.24 16.91
C GLY A 107 4.26 -10.53 17.74
N VAL A 108 3.45 -9.50 18.03
CA VAL A 108 2.21 -9.63 18.83
C VAL A 108 1.25 -10.64 18.20
N THR A 109 1.05 -10.58 16.87
CA THR A 109 0.11 -11.46 16.17
C THR A 109 0.78 -12.59 15.36
N ASN A 110 2.11 -12.55 15.21
CA ASN A 110 2.86 -13.62 14.57
C ASN A 110 4.11 -13.96 15.40
N PRO A 111 4.02 -14.95 16.30
CA PRO A 111 5.14 -15.32 17.17
C PRO A 111 6.39 -15.81 16.43
N SER A 112 6.27 -16.28 15.17
CA SER A 112 7.41 -16.76 14.37
C SER A 112 8.38 -15.65 13.94
N ILE A 113 7.96 -14.39 14.07
CA ILE A 113 8.78 -13.20 13.82
C ILE A 113 9.03 -12.39 15.09
N ASN A 114 8.68 -12.94 16.27
CA ASN A 114 8.95 -12.34 17.57
C ASN A 114 10.41 -11.89 17.67
N ASN A 115 10.59 -10.66 18.16
CA ASN A 115 11.88 -10.07 18.51
C ASN A 115 12.88 -9.88 17.35
N LYS A 116 12.47 -10.03 16.08
CA LYS A 116 13.32 -9.65 14.92
C LYS A 116 13.35 -8.14 14.66
N ARG A 117 12.41 -7.39 15.25
CA ARG A 117 12.25 -5.93 15.07
C ARG A 117 11.97 -5.22 16.40
N GLY A 118 12.84 -5.42 17.39
CA GLY A 118 12.67 -4.82 18.73
C GLY A 118 12.47 -3.30 18.74
N TYR A 119 12.95 -2.57 17.71
CA TYR A 119 12.71 -1.13 17.54
C TYR A 119 11.25 -0.74 17.28
N LEU A 120 10.35 -1.71 17.01
CA LEU A 120 8.91 -1.47 16.90
C LEU A 120 8.16 -1.66 18.22
N THR A 121 8.86 -2.04 19.31
CA THR A 121 8.24 -2.19 20.63
C THR A 121 7.66 -0.85 21.09
N GLY A 122 6.35 -0.82 21.36
CA GLY A 122 5.64 0.39 21.76
C GLY A 122 5.37 1.38 20.62
N ALA A 123 5.68 1.04 19.37
CA ALA A 123 5.32 1.88 18.23
C ALA A 123 3.80 1.88 18.03
N ASN A 124 3.24 3.05 17.70
CA ASN A 124 1.83 3.20 17.39
C ASN A 124 1.63 4.29 16.34
N PHE A 125 0.63 4.11 15.49
CA PHE A 125 0.10 5.14 14.60
C PHE A 125 -1.21 5.66 15.19
N THR A 126 -1.22 6.94 15.56
CA THR A 126 -2.41 7.65 16.03
C THR A 126 -3.13 8.26 14.82
N ALA A 127 -4.37 7.82 14.60
CA ALA A 127 -5.26 8.43 13.62
C ALA A 127 -5.41 9.93 13.91
N ASN A 128 -5.61 10.70 12.86
CA ASN A 128 -5.87 12.14 12.92
C ASN A 128 -4.66 12.96 13.42
N LYS A 129 -3.46 12.37 13.35
CA LYS A 129 -2.22 12.98 13.84
C LYS A 129 -1.02 12.59 12.98
N ASN A 130 -0.83 11.31 12.70
CA ASN A 130 0.39 10.80 12.05
C ASN A 130 0.30 10.72 10.52
N GLU A 131 -0.82 11.12 9.93
CA GLU A 131 -1.05 11.14 8.48
C GLU A 131 -0.16 12.15 7.75
N TYR A 132 0.19 13.25 8.42
CA TYR A 132 0.98 14.34 7.86
C TYR A 132 2.14 14.71 8.78
N PHE A 133 3.21 15.23 8.19
CA PHE A 133 4.29 15.82 8.97
C PHE A 133 3.80 17.06 9.73
N PRO A 134 4.30 17.30 10.94
CA PRO A 134 3.98 18.52 11.67
C PRO A 134 4.55 19.73 10.93
N ILE A 135 3.84 20.86 11.01
CA ILE A 135 4.39 22.16 10.65
C ILE A 135 5.62 22.39 11.54
N PRO A 136 6.80 22.67 10.97
CA PRO A 136 7.98 22.91 11.79
C PRO A 136 7.76 24.07 12.76
N GLN A 137 8.12 23.90 14.03
CA GLN A 137 7.84 24.88 15.08
C GLN A 137 8.39 26.28 14.74
N SER A 138 9.59 26.35 14.15
CA SER A 138 10.18 27.61 13.71
C SER A 138 9.32 28.38 12.69
N GLN A 139 8.58 27.67 11.84
CA GLN A 139 7.67 28.31 10.89
C GLN A 139 6.44 28.87 11.59
N ILE A 140 5.94 28.19 12.62
CA ILE A 140 4.85 28.71 13.46
C ILE A 140 5.30 29.99 14.16
N ASP A 141 6.50 29.99 14.74
CA ASP A 141 7.05 31.14 15.48
C ASP A 141 7.31 32.34 14.55
N LEU A 142 7.81 32.09 13.32
CA LEU A 142 8.03 33.12 12.30
C LEU A 142 6.74 33.64 11.67
N SER A 143 5.61 32.93 11.83
CA SER A 143 4.32 33.34 11.28
C SER A 143 3.61 34.41 12.13
N VAL A 144 4.21 34.89 13.22
CA VAL A 144 3.58 35.85 14.13
C VAL A 144 3.43 37.22 13.47
N SER A 145 2.20 37.72 13.41
CA SER A 145 1.90 39.07 12.96
C SER A 145 0.78 39.66 13.82
N GLY A 146 1.02 40.85 14.40
CA GLY A 146 0.14 41.45 15.40
C GLY A 146 0.08 40.67 16.71
N GLY A 147 1.16 40.00 17.10
CA GLY A 147 1.25 39.19 18.33
C GLY A 147 0.55 37.82 18.26
N VAL A 148 0.03 37.44 17.09
CA VAL A 148 -0.68 36.16 16.89
C VAL A 148 -0.04 35.36 15.76
N ALA A 149 0.28 34.09 16.02
CA ALA A 149 0.75 33.15 15.00
C ALA A 149 -0.31 32.92 13.92
N LYS A 150 0.08 33.00 12.64
CA LYS A 150 -0.80 32.77 11.49
C LYS A 150 -0.83 31.31 11.07
N LEU A 151 0.24 30.56 11.31
CA LEU A 151 0.27 29.11 11.15
C LEU A 151 -0.16 28.44 12.46
N LYS A 152 -0.99 27.41 12.35
CA LYS A 152 -1.46 26.58 13.48
C LYS A 152 -1.43 25.12 13.06
N GLN A 153 -0.85 24.27 13.92
CA GLN A 153 -0.93 22.83 13.74
C GLN A 153 -2.33 22.36 14.14
N TYR A 154 -3.02 21.72 13.20
CA TYR A 154 -4.27 21.02 13.47
C TYR A 154 -4.06 19.51 13.32
N TYR A 155 -4.87 18.76 14.06
CA TYR A 155 -4.96 17.30 14.05
C TYR A 155 -6.40 17.02 13.61
N TYR A 156 -6.60 16.30 12.49
CA TYR A 156 -7.90 16.16 11.81
C TYR A 156 -8.39 14.73 11.90
#